data_AF-A0A6J5GMQ9-F1
#
_entry.id   AF-A0A6J5GMQ9-F1
#
_cell.length_a   1.000
_cell.length_b   1.000
_cell.length_c   1.000
_cell.angle_alpha   90.00
_cell.angle_beta   90.00
_cell.angle_gamma   90.00
#
_symmetry.space_group_name_H-M   'P 1'
#
loop_
_entity.id
_entity.type
_entity.pdbx_description
1 polymer ?
#
loop_
_entity_poly.entity_id
_entity_poly.type
_entity_poly.pdbx_seq_one_letter_code
_entity_poly.pdbx_strand_id
1 'polypeptide(L)'
;MRSLSDSKASPFFAHRGALAQERDRLNQHNLEVARLRTMRATADQELATARQTVAQFDVVNRELIEAVAAEVPVVAHNLRVKAAYDGFLPEIQAYLAALPGILLQGLGEEARVLYNAFNRGDSPGDLLHRLWLPVAENGKIEVEFAGEPDVRYDALIVFTEGHIKCLGLAILLAKNIAQGCPVVIFDDVVNAIDDEHRDGIWCTFFEDDNLDGKQVILTSHAEEFLHRIQQELGARRAADIRRYKFLPHDGEHELRVDSDPPAKNYVLLAQQAMADDEKREAHRQARPALESLTDRLWTWQGRRGDGRIDIKLGGPRAPWELNNKCAKLKSAVERIAAQYAGAPEAVAALTRLLGVASGSIEWGYLNSGVHDAQRDHEFDRATVRTVVESVTALDAAIAVLLNR
;
A
#
# COMPACT_ATOMS: atom_id res chain seq x y z
N MET A 1 -93.37 40.11 -120.37
CA MET A 1 -92.19 39.41 -120.92
C MET A 1 -90.95 39.95 -120.19
N ARG A 2 -90.44 39.20 -119.19
CA ARG A 2 -89.11 39.25 -118.47
C ARG A 2 -88.73 40.56 -117.71
N SER A 3 -88.35 40.64 -116.42
CA SER A 3 -88.16 39.74 -115.24
C SER A 3 -88.18 40.61 -113.95
N LEU A 4 -89.16 40.51 -113.05
CA LEU A 4 -89.18 39.83 -111.72
C LEU A 4 -88.02 40.08 -110.72
N SER A 5 -88.36 40.81 -109.64
CA SER A 5 -87.94 40.70 -108.22
C SER A 5 -86.45 40.69 -107.80
N ASP A 6 -85.92 41.83 -107.34
CA ASP A 6 -85.03 41.93 -106.16
C ASP A 6 -84.65 43.39 -105.85
N SER A 7 -84.67 43.81 -104.57
CA SER A 7 -83.89 44.94 -103.97
C SER A 7 -84.50 45.52 -102.67
N LYS A 8 -85.75 45.17 -102.29
CA LYS A 8 -86.31 45.60 -100.97
C LYS A 8 -85.76 44.81 -99.75
N ALA A 9 -84.78 43.92 -99.93
CA ALA A 9 -84.28 43.02 -98.89
C ALA A 9 -82.95 43.44 -98.22
N SER A 10 -82.21 44.42 -98.77
CA SER A 10 -80.83 44.73 -98.36
C SER A 10 -80.63 45.30 -96.93
N PRO A 11 -81.42 46.28 -96.42
CA PRO A 11 -81.21 46.83 -95.07
C PRO A 11 -81.65 45.88 -93.94
N PHE A 12 -82.57 44.94 -94.23
CA PHE A 12 -83.08 43.98 -93.25
C PHE A 12 -82.06 42.87 -92.95
N PHE A 13 -81.28 42.44 -93.96
CA PHE A 13 -80.21 41.46 -93.79
C PHE A 13 -78.99 42.03 -93.05
N ALA A 14 -78.63 43.30 -93.28
CA ALA A 14 -77.55 43.97 -92.56
C ALA A 14 -77.88 44.18 -91.06
N HIS A 15 -79.12 44.55 -90.74
CA HIS A 15 -79.58 44.67 -89.36
C HIS A 15 -79.67 43.30 -88.64
N ARG A 16 -80.12 42.25 -89.33
CA ARG A 16 -80.06 40.87 -88.80
C ARG A 16 -78.62 40.38 -88.57
N GLY A 17 -77.68 40.75 -89.44
CA GLY A 17 -76.26 40.42 -89.29
C GLY A 17 -75.61 41.09 -88.08
N ALA A 18 -75.89 42.38 -87.86
CA ALA A 18 -75.44 43.12 -86.68
C ALA A 18 -76.03 42.55 -85.38
N LEU A 19 -77.32 42.22 -85.38
CA LEU A 19 -77.99 41.57 -84.23
C LEU A 19 -77.45 40.15 -83.97
N ALA A 20 -77.07 39.41 -85.01
CA ALA A 20 -76.46 38.08 -84.86
C ALA A 20 -75.04 38.16 -84.27
N GLN A 21 -74.22 39.12 -84.73
CA GLN A 21 -72.89 39.36 -84.16
C GLN A 21 -72.97 39.82 -82.70
N GLU A 22 -73.92 40.70 -82.38
CA GLU A 22 -74.13 41.14 -80.99
C GLU A 22 -74.64 40.01 -80.11
N ARG A 23 -75.55 39.16 -80.61
CA ARG A 23 -75.98 37.94 -79.91
C ARG A 23 -74.81 36.99 -79.64
N ASP A 24 -73.94 36.78 -80.62
CA ASP A 24 -72.80 35.87 -80.47
C ASP A 24 -71.77 36.45 -79.48
N ARG A 25 -71.57 37.77 -79.46
CA ARG A 25 -70.77 38.48 -78.46
C ARG A 25 -71.36 38.37 -77.05
N LEU A 26 -72.67 38.56 -76.93
CA LEU A 26 -73.40 38.39 -75.66
C LEU A 26 -73.34 36.92 -75.18
N ASN A 27 -73.39 35.95 -76.09
CA ASN A 27 -73.21 34.53 -75.77
C ASN A 27 -71.79 34.22 -75.28
N GLN A 28 -70.75 34.82 -75.88
CA GLN A 28 -69.37 34.70 -75.40
C GLN A 28 -69.21 35.31 -74.00
N HIS A 29 -69.76 36.51 -73.76
CA HIS A 29 -69.76 37.11 -72.43
C HIS A 29 -70.54 36.25 -71.42
N ASN A 30 -71.65 35.62 -71.80
CA ASN A 30 -72.39 34.70 -70.94
C ASN A 30 -71.56 33.44 -70.59
N LEU A 31 -70.82 32.87 -71.55
CA LEU A 31 -69.92 31.74 -71.31
C LEU A 31 -68.77 32.12 -70.38
N GLU A 32 -68.19 33.31 -70.54
CA GLU A 32 -67.12 33.81 -69.69
C GLU A 32 -67.61 34.11 -68.26
N VAL A 33 -68.80 34.71 -68.12
CA VAL A 33 -69.46 34.89 -66.83
C VAL A 33 -69.74 33.54 -66.17
N ALA A 34 -70.19 32.53 -66.91
CA ALA A 34 -70.39 31.18 -66.39
C ALA A 34 -69.07 30.55 -65.91
N ARG A 35 -67.99 30.67 -66.69
CA ARG A 35 -66.66 30.19 -66.31
C ARG A 35 -66.13 30.87 -65.04
N LEU A 36 -66.21 32.20 -64.97
CA LEU A 36 -65.77 32.96 -63.80
C LEU A 36 -66.61 32.63 -62.55
N ARG A 37 -67.91 32.38 -62.71
CA ARG A 37 -68.79 31.89 -61.63
C ARG A 37 -68.34 30.52 -61.11
N THR A 38 -68.02 29.58 -61.99
CA THR A 38 -67.51 28.26 -61.59
C THR A 38 -66.16 28.38 -60.88
N MET A 39 -65.22 29.16 -61.42
CA MET A 39 -63.92 29.38 -60.79
C MET A 39 -64.05 30.01 -59.39
N ARG A 40 -64.92 31.00 -59.25
CA ARG A 40 -65.22 31.62 -57.96
C ARG A 40 -65.84 30.63 -56.98
N ALA A 41 -66.80 29.81 -57.43
CA ALA A 41 -67.42 28.80 -56.59
C ALA A 41 -66.39 27.75 -56.09
N THR A 42 -65.47 27.31 -56.95
CA THR A 42 -64.38 26.41 -56.57
C THR A 42 -63.45 27.07 -55.55
N ALA A 43 -63.02 28.30 -55.80
CA ALA A 43 -62.16 29.04 -54.88
C ALA A 43 -62.85 29.30 -53.52
N ASP A 44 -64.14 29.62 -53.52
CA ASP A 44 -64.93 29.80 -52.31
C ASP A 44 -65.05 28.48 -51.52
N GLN A 45 -65.19 27.34 -52.21
CA GLN A 45 -65.23 26.01 -51.60
C GLN A 45 -63.87 25.59 -51.03
N GLU A 46 -62.77 25.83 -51.74
CA GLU A 46 -61.40 25.59 -51.25
C GLU A 46 -61.10 26.46 -50.03
N LEU A 47 -61.50 27.73 -50.07
CA LEU A 47 -61.36 28.66 -48.95
C LEU A 47 -62.18 28.21 -47.75
N ALA A 48 -63.42 27.76 -47.96
CA ALA A 48 -64.25 27.21 -46.89
C ALA A 48 -63.62 25.96 -46.26
N THR A 49 -63.07 25.06 -47.09
CA THR A 49 -62.39 23.85 -46.63
C THR A 49 -61.12 24.18 -45.84
N ALA A 50 -60.28 25.08 -46.35
CA ALA A 50 -59.08 25.53 -45.66
C ALA A 50 -59.41 26.19 -44.31
N ARG A 51 -60.46 27.03 -44.26
CA ARG A 51 -60.94 27.65 -43.02
C ARG A 51 -61.43 26.60 -42.02
N GLN A 52 -62.13 25.57 -42.48
CA GLN A 52 -62.58 24.48 -41.63
C GLN A 52 -61.41 23.68 -41.06
N THR A 53 -60.40 23.37 -41.88
CA THR A 53 -59.18 22.69 -41.41
C THR A 53 -58.46 23.50 -40.33
N VAL A 54 -58.31 24.81 -40.53
CA VAL A 54 -57.71 25.69 -39.53
C VAL A 54 -58.55 25.73 -38.25
N ALA A 55 -59.88 25.86 -38.37
CA ALA A 55 -60.78 25.91 -37.22
C ALA A 55 -60.81 24.59 -36.41
N GLN A 56 -60.58 23.45 -37.07
CA GLN A 56 -60.59 22.14 -36.43
C GLN A 56 -59.20 21.67 -35.96
N PHE A 57 -58.12 22.34 -36.35
CA PHE A 57 -56.75 21.90 -36.09
C PHE A 57 -56.48 21.64 -34.60
N ASP A 58 -56.79 22.61 -33.73
CA ASP A 58 -56.56 22.47 -32.28
C ASP A 58 -57.48 21.41 -31.64
N VAL A 59 -58.64 21.16 -32.23
CA VAL A 59 -59.58 20.14 -31.75
C VAL A 59 -59.08 18.74 -32.11
N VAL A 60 -58.66 18.55 -33.36
CA VAL A 60 -58.13 17.27 -33.86
C VAL A 60 -56.81 16.92 -33.20
N ASN A 61 -55.96 17.91 -32.90
CA ASN A 61 -54.63 17.71 -32.32
C ASN A 61 -54.56 17.93 -30.81
N ARG A 62 -55.71 18.06 -30.11
CA ARG A 62 -55.76 18.40 -28.68
C ARG A 62 -54.88 17.50 -27.82
N GLU A 63 -55.00 16.17 -27.98
CA GLU A 63 -54.22 15.20 -27.20
C GLU A 63 -52.71 15.36 -27.44
N LEU A 64 -52.31 15.64 -28.67
CA LEU A 64 -50.91 15.86 -29.02
C LEU A 64 -50.39 17.16 -28.42
N ILE A 65 -51.18 18.23 -28.45
CA ILE A 65 -50.83 19.53 -27.84
C ILE A 65 -50.66 19.37 -26.32
N GLU A 66 -51.57 18.66 -25.67
CA GLU A 66 -51.50 18.38 -24.23
C GLU A 66 -50.29 17.49 -23.88
N ALA A 67 -50.00 16.46 -24.68
CA ALA A 67 -48.84 15.60 -24.48
C ALA A 67 -47.51 16.37 -24.61
N VAL A 68 -47.38 17.22 -25.64
CA VAL A 68 -46.20 18.08 -25.81
C VAL A 68 -46.06 19.04 -24.64
N ALA A 69 -47.15 19.66 -24.17
CA ALA A 69 -47.12 20.55 -23.02
C ALA A 69 -46.69 19.84 -21.73
N ALA A 70 -47.11 18.59 -21.53
CA ALA A 70 -46.69 17.76 -20.40
C ALA A 70 -45.23 17.27 -20.50
N GLU A 71 -44.70 17.10 -21.71
CA GLU A 71 -43.33 16.67 -21.95
C GLU A 71 -42.30 17.79 -21.69
N VAL A 72 -42.64 19.05 -21.95
CA VAL A 72 -41.75 20.21 -21.74
C VAL A 72 -41.06 20.21 -20.36
N PRO A 73 -41.76 20.09 -19.21
CA PRO A 73 -41.10 20.07 -17.90
C PRO A 73 -40.23 18.82 -17.68
N VAL A 74 -40.59 17.68 -18.27
CA VAL A 74 -39.80 16.43 -18.19
C VAL A 74 -38.48 16.59 -18.96
N VAL A 75 -38.54 17.11 -20.18
CA VAL A 75 -37.35 17.40 -20.99
C VAL A 75 -36.47 18.44 -20.29
N ALA A 76 -37.05 19.49 -19.72
CA ALA A 76 -36.31 20.51 -18.96
C ALA A 76 -35.61 19.93 -17.71
N HIS A 77 -36.22 18.93 -17.05
CA HIS A 77 -35.59 18.20 -15.96
C HIS A 77 -34.43 17.33 -16.47
N ASN A 78 -34.67 16.52 -17.50
CA ASN A 78 -33.66 15.62 -18.07
C ASN A 78 -32.45 16.38 -18.62
N LEU A 79 -32.66 17.55 -19.24
CA LEU A 79 -31.57 18.42 -19.71
C LEU A 79 -30.72 18.95 -18.56
N ARG A 80 -31.32 19.28 -17.41
CA ARG A 80 -30.55 19.67 -16.21
C ARG A 80 -29.72 18.51 -15.67
N VAL A 81 -30.30 17.32 -15.58
CA VAL A 81 -29.58 16.12 -15.14
C VAL A 81 -28.43 15.82 -16.11
N LYS A 82 -28.70 15.80 -17.41
CA LYS A 82 -27.68 15.61 -18.45
C LYS A 82 -26.55 16.63 -18.32
N ALA A 83 -26.86 17.93 -18.20
CA ALA A 83 -25.84 18.96 -18.04
C ALA A 83 -24.97 18.75 -16.79
N ALA A 84 -25.55 18.26 -15.68
CA ALA A 84 -24.78 17.92 -14.49
C ALA A 84 -23.85 16.71 -14.73
N TYR A 85 -24.33 15.65 -15.40
CA TYR A 85 -23.49 14.50 -15.76
C TYR A 85 -22.39 14.86 -16.76
N ASP A 86 -22.72 15.63 -17.79
CA ASP A 86 -21.79 16.12 -18.81
C ASP A 86 -20.67 16.97 -18.18
N GLY A 87 -20.95 17.68 -17.08
CA GLY A 87 -19.96 18.41 -16.31
C GLY A 87 -19.16 17.55 -15.33
N PHE A 88 -19.80 16.61 -14.63
CA PHE A 88 -19.15 15.82 -13.58
C PHE A 88 -18.30 14.66 -14.11
N LEU A 89 -18.70 14.04 -15.23
CA LEU A 89 -18.00 12.90 -15.80
C LEU A 89 -16.55 13.24 -16.21
N PRO A 90 -16.27 14.37 -16.91
CA PRO A 90 -14.91 14.78 -17.21
C PRO A 90 -14.05 15.01 -15.96
N GLU A 91 -14.63 15.57 -14.88
CA GLU A 91 -13.92 15.80 -13.61
C GLU A 91 -13.50 14.48 -12.96
N ILE A 92 -14.40 13.48 -12.91
CA ILE A 92 -14.05 12.13 -12.42
C ILE A 92 -12.98 11.49 -13.31
N GLN A 93 -13.11 11.59 -14.63
CA GLN A 93 -12.14 11.00 -15.55
C GLN A 93 -10.75 11.62 -15.39
N ALA A 94 -10.68 12.95 -15.25
CA ALA A 94 -9.44 13.66 -14.99
C ALA A 94 -8.83 13.26 -13.64
N TYR A 95 -9.66 13.16 -12.60
CA TYR A 95 -9.22 12.69 -11.29
C TYR A 95 -8.65 11.26 -11.35
N LEU A 96 -9.36 10.32 -11.99
CA LEU A 96 -8.91 8.94 -12.14
C LEU A 96 -7.63 8.83 -12.97
N ALA A 97 -7.46 9.65 -14.01
CA ALA A 97 -6.25 9.69 -14.82
C ALA A 97 -5.04 10.25 -14.05
N ALA A 98 -5.25 11.22 -13.15
CA ALA A 98 -4.20 11.81 -12.33
C ALA A 98 -3.84 10.96 -11.09
N LEU A 99 -4.77 10.14 -10.60
CA LEU A 99 -4.65 9.41 -9.33
C LEU A 99 -3.38 8.55 -9.22
N PRO A 100 -2.95 7.78 -10.24
CA PRO A 100 -1.72 7.00 -10.15
C PRO A 100 -0.49 7.86 -9.88
N GLY A 101 -0.38 9.00 -10.56
CA GLY A 101 0.74 9.94 -10.37
C GLY A 101 0.74 10.54 -8.96
N ILE A 102 -0.44 10.88 -8.43
CA ILE A 102 -0.59 11.39 -7.06
C ILE A 102 -0.19 10.33 -6.03
N LEU A 103 -0.63 9.08 -6.21
CA LEU A 103 -0.33 7.99 -5.27
C LEU A 103 1.14 7.55 -5.30
N LEU A 104 1.84 7.73 -6.41
CA LEU A 104 3.26 7.38 -6.56
C LEU A 104 4.21 8.53 -6.24
N GLN A 105 3.69 9.74 -6.04
CA GLN A 105 4.51 10.91 -5.74
C GLN A 105 5.29 10.70 -4.43
N GLY A 106 6.62 10.78 -4.51
CA GLY A 106 7.52 10.55 -3.37
C GLY A 106 7.75 9.06 -3.01
N LEU A 107 6.87 8.15 -3.44
CA LEU A 107 6.93 6.73 -3.11
C LEU A 107 8.22 6.06 -3.62
N GLY A 108 8.68 6.44 -4.83
CA GLY A 108 9.93 5.90 -5.39
C GLY A 108 11.17 6.27 -4.55
N GLU A 109 11.21 7.49 -4.01
CA GLU A 109 12.32 7.94 -3.17
C GLU A 109 12.30 7.25 -1.80
N GLU A 110 11.12 7.14 -1.19
CA GLU A 110 10.96 6.45 0.09
C GLU A 110 11.27 4.95 -0.03
N ALA A 111 10.82 4.29 -1.09
CA ALA A 111 11.17 2.91 -1.38
C ALA A 111 12.67 2.73 -1.65
N ARG A 112 13.34 3.70 -2.28
CA ARG A 112 14.80 3.67 -2.47
C ARG A 112 15.55 3.71 -1.14
N VAL A 113 15.14 4.60 -0.22
CA VAL A 113 15.73 4.72 1.12
C VAL A 113 15.58 3.41 1.88
N LEU A 114 14.38 2.81 1.89
CA LEU A 114 14.12 1.55 2.55
C LEU A 114 14.89 0.39 1.91
N TYR A 115 14.96 0.33 0.59
CA TYR A 115 15.75 -0.68 -0.12
C TYR A 115 17.22 -0.61 0.29
N ASN A 116 17.83 0.57 0.29
CA ASN A 116 19.22 0.73 0.70
C ASN A 116 19.42 0.40 2.19
N ALA A 117 18.42 0.65 3.04
CA ALA A 117 18.46 0.27 4.44
C ALA A 117 18.41 -1.26 4.65
N PHE A 118 17.67 -1.99 3.81
CA PHE A 118 17.67 -3.45 3.82
C PHE A 118 19.00 -4.04 3.33
N ASN A 119 19.60 -3.43 2.33
CA ASN A 119 20.86 -3.89 1.75
C ASN A 119 22.07 -3.09 2.27
N ARG A 120 22.05 -2.69 3.55
CA ARG A 120 23.08 -1.84 4.18
C ARG A 120 24.50 -2.44 4.19
N GLY A 121 24.61 -3.75 3.98
CA GLY A 121 25.88 -4.48 3.86
C GLY A 121 26.49 -4.43 2.46
N ASP A 122 25.71 -4.06 1.44
CA ASP A 122 26.17 -4.00 0.06
C ASP A 122 27.26 -2.95 -0.13
N SER A 123 28.07 -3.16 -1.17
CA SER A 123 29.08 -2.18 -1.55
C SER A 123 28.41 -0.84 -1.88
N PRO A 124 29.02 0.31 -1.51
CA PRO A 124 28.40 1.62 -1.76
C PRO A 124 28.02 1.89 -3.23
N GLY A 125 28.66 1.21 -4.19
CA GLY A 125 28.32 1.30 -5.61
C GLY A 125 27.07 0.52 -6.01
N ASP A 126 26.71 -0.54 -5.27
CA ASP A 126 25.57 -1.43 -5.56
C ASP A 126 24.26 -0.91 -4.94
N LEU A 127 24.35 0.11 -4.09
CA LEU A 127 23.19 0.81 -3.54
C LEU A 127 22.48 1.66 -4.62
N LEU A 128 21.18 1.86 -4.43
CA LEU A 128 20.38 2.64 -5.38
C LEU A 128 20.59 4.14 -5.23
N HIS A 129 20.95 4.79 -6.33
CA HIS A 129 20.93 6.23 -6.49
C HIS A 129 19.53 6.76 -6.77
N ARG A 130 18.76 6.09 -7.65
CA ARG A 130 17.35 6.41 -7.96
C ARG A 130 16.51 5.18 -8.23
N LEU A 131 15.21 5.28 -7.98
CA LEU A 131 14.18 4.27 -8.26
C LEU A 131 12.97 4.94 -8.90
N TRP A 132 12.54 4.44 -10.05
CA TRP A 132 11.33 4.90 -10.74
C TRP A 132 10.28 3.80 -10.73
N LEU A 133 9.12 4.15 -10.19
CA LEU A 133 7.94 3.29 -10.21
C LEU A 133 7.08 3.60 -11.43
N PRO A 134 6.50 2.58 -12.09
CA PRO A 134 5.70 2.76 -13.28
C PRO A 134 4.35 3.43 -12.97
N VAL A 135 3.99 4.44 -13.77
CA VAL A 135 2.69 5.15 -13.67
C VAL A 135 1.64 4.55 -14.62
N ALA A 136 2.09 4.00 -15.75
CA ALA A 136 1.23 3.39 -16.76
C ALA A 136 1.17 1.87 -16.59
N GLU A 137 0.07 1.26 -17.05
CA GLU A 137 -0.04 -0.19 -17.16
C GLU A 137 1.11 -0.75 -18.02
N ASN A 138 1.69 -1.87 -17.58
CA ASN A 138 2.87 -2.52 -18.19
C ASN A 138 4.16 -1.67 -18.18
N GLY A 139 4.20 -0.57 -17.42
CA GLY A 139 5.43 0.15 -17.17
C GLY A 139 6.44 -0.70 -16.38
N LYS A 140 7.72 -0.42 -16.57
CA LYS A 140 8.83 -1.11 -15.90
C LYS A 140 9.21 -0.39 -14.61
N ILE A 141 9.69 -1.15 -13.63
CA ILE A 141 10.40 -0.58 -12.49
C ILE A 141 11.84 -0.36 -12.93
N GLU A 142 12.28 0.88 -12.94
CA GLU A 142 13.65 1.24 -13.34
C GLU A 142 14.48 1.64 -12.13
N VAL A 143 15.76 1.29 -12.14
CA VAL A 143 16.72 1.62 -11.08
C VAL A 143 18.00 2.21 -11.67
N GLU A 144 18.67 3.03 -10.86
CA GLU A 144 19.99 3.58 -11.12
C GLU A 144 20.87 3.29 -9.91
N PHE A 145 22.04 2.69 -10.14
CA PHE A 145 23.00 2.36 -9.09
C PHE A 145 23.96 3.52 -8.81
N ALA A 146 24.44 3.62 -7.57
CA ALA A 146 25.36 4.68 -7.17
C ALA A 146 26.74 4.57 -7.84
N GLY A 147 27.18 3.35 -8.20
CA GLY A 147 28.44 3.11 -8.91
C GLY A 147 28.39 3.48 -10.41
N GLU A 148 27.19 3.54 -10.98
CA GLU A 148 26.95 3.83 -12.40
C GLU A 148 25.84 4.89 -12.55
N PRO A 149 26.11 6.14 -12.14
CA PRO A 149 25.13 7.21 -12.27
C PRO A 149 24.78 7.47 -13.74
N ASP A 150 23.55 7.93 -13.95
CA ASP A 150 22.91 8.19 -15.24
C ASP A 150 22.62 6.96 -16.12
N VAL A 151 22.83 5.73 -15.62
CA VAL A 151 22.46 4.49 -16.32
C VAL A 151 21.19 3.90 -15.72
N ARG A 152 20.18 3.66 -16.56
CA ARG A 152 18.91 3.04 -16.15
C ARG A 152 18.87 1.56 -16.47
N TYR A 153 18.46 0.80 -15.47
CA TYR A 153 18.26 -0.64 -15.57
C TYR A 153 16.82 -1.02 -15.27
N ASP A 154 16.33 -2.06 -15.94
CA ASP A 154 15.07 -2.71 -15.58
C ASP A 154 15.32 -3.60 -14.36
N ALA A 155 14.67 -3.27 -13.24
CA ALA A 155 14.90 -3.95 -11.97
C ALA A 155 14.64 -5.46 -12.07
N LEU A 156 13.61 -5.86 -12.82
CA LEU A 156 13.24 -7.28 -13.00
C LEU A 156 14.25 -8.08 -13.83
N ILE A 157 15.12 -7.40 -14.59
CA ILE A 157 16.14 -8.05 -15.41
C ILE A 157 17.47 -8.15 -14.65
N VAL A 158 17.81 -7.14 -13.85
CA VAL A 158 19.13 -7.04 -13.22
C VAL A 158 19.17 -7.61 -11.80
N PHE A 159 18.08 -7.54 -11.05
CA PHE A 159 18.06 -8.02 -9.66
C PHE A 159 17.95 -9.54 -9.56
N THR A 160 18.62 -10.10 -8.56
CA THR A 160 18.41 -11.48 -8.11
C THR A 160 17.05 -11.61 -7.41
N GLU A 161 16.61 -12.85 -7.16
CA GLU A 161 15.34 -13.10 -6.44
C GLU A 161 15.32 -12.41 -5.06
N GLY A 162 16.43 -12.44 -4.33
CA GLY A 162 16.55 -11.77 -3.02
C GLY A 162 16.35 -10.26 -3.13
N HIS A 163 17.06 -9.59 -4.05
CA HIS A 163 16.91 -8.14 -4.26
C HIS A 163 15.52 -7.75 -4.77
N ILE A 164 14.88 -8.58 -5.61
CA ILE A 164 13.49 -8.36 -6.02
C ILE A 164 12.53 -8.41 -4.82
N LYS A 165 12.72 -9.36 -3.89
CA LYS A 165 11.91 -9.44 -2.67
C LYS A 165 12.17 -8.24 -1.75
N CYS A 166 13.43 -7.84 -1.56
CA CYS A 166 13.79 -6.62 -0.82
C CYS A 166 13.13 -5.37 -1.43
N LEU A 167 13.13 -5.24 -2.76
CA LEU A 167 12.48 -4.13 -3.46
C LEU A 167 10.97 -4.14 -3.27
N GLY A 168 10.32 -5.29 -3.43
CA GLY A 168 8.88 -5.42 -3.19
C GLY A 168 8.50 -5.06 -1.76
N LEU A 169 9.30 -5.50 -0.79
CA LEU A 169 9.12 -5.17 0.62
C LEU A 169 9.30 -3.68 0.89
N ALA A 170 10.28 -3.04 0.23
CA ALA A 170 10.57 -1.61 0.38
C ALA A 170 9.41 -0.77 -0.16
N ILE A 171 8.87 -1.15 -1.32
CA ILE A 171 7.70 -0.50 -1.92
C ILE A 171 6.46 -0.68 -1.02
N LEU A 172 6.24 -1.89 -0.49
CA LEU A 172 5.12 -2.17 0.42
C LEU A 172 5.20 -1.28 1.67
N LEU A 173 6.38 -1.18 2.27
CA LEU A 173 6.60 -0.37 3.47
C LEU A 173 6.52 1.13 3.20
N ALA A 174 7.13 1.62 2.12
CA ALA A 174 6.96 3.01 1.69
C ALA A 174 5.47 3.36 1.55
N LYS A 175 4.69 2.45 0.95
CA LYS A 175 3.25 2.64 0.80
C LYS A 175 2.52 2.62 2.15
N ASN A 176 2.91 1.74 3.07
CA ASN A 176 2.37 1.70 4.42
C ASN A 176 2.63 3.01 5.19
N ILE A 177 3.85 3.55 5.08
CA ILE A 177 4.26 4.80 5.74
C ILE A 177 3.47 5.97 5.14
N ALA A 178 3.50 6.12 3.81
CA ALA A 178 2.77 7.18 3.10
C ALA A 178 1.26 7.18 3.38
N GLN A 179 0.64 6.01 3.56
CA GLN A 179 -0.79 5.87 3.84
C GLN A 179 -1.12 5.83 5.33
N GLY A 180 -0.13 5.75 6.22
CA GLY A 180 -0.35 5.65 7.65
C GLY A 180 -1.16 4.43 8.08
N CYS A 181 -1.07 3.30 7.36
CA CYS A 181 -1.91 2.15 7.66
C CYS A 181 -1.55 1.54 9.04
N PRO A 182 -2.55 1.24 9.90
CA PRO A 182 -2.33 0.85 11.30
C PRO A 182 -1.90 -0.62 11.47
N VAL A 183 -2.09 -1.45 10.44
CA VAL A 183 -1.77 -2.89 10.47
C VAL A 183 -0.91 -3.25 9.27
N VAL A 184 0.12 -4.06 9.50
CA VAL A 184 1.00 -4.63 8.47
C VAL A 184 1.03 -6.14 8.63
N ILE A 185 0.81 -6.86 7.53
CA ILE A 185 0.86 -8.33 7.50
C ILE A 185 1.97 -8.73 6.54
N PHE A 186 2.95 -9.46 7.07
CA PHE A 186 4.04 -10.04 6.33
C PHE A 186 3.81 -11.55 6.23
N ASP A 187 3.55 -12.03 5.03
CA ASP A 187 3.37 -13.46 4.75
C ASP A 187 4.62 -14.05 4.11
N ASP A 188 5.42 -14.78 4.90
CA ASP A 188 6.67 -15.44 4.51
C ASP A 188 7.67 -14.55 3.71
N VAL A 189 7.76 -13.27 4.06
CA VAL A 189 8.48 -12.25 3.27
C VAL A 189 10.00 -12.42 3.21
N VAL A 190 10.59 -13.22 4.09
CA VAL A 190 12.04 -13.45 4.17
C VAL A 190 12.51 -14.74 3.50
N ASN A 191 11.60 -15.40 2.78
CA ASN A 191 11.94 -16.58 2.00
C ASN A 191 12.84 -16.20 0.81
N ALA A 192 13.90 -16.97 0.56
CA ALA A 192 14.96 -16.68 -0.43
C ALA A 192 15.73 -15.36 -0.23
N ILE A 193 15.63 -14.75 0.96
CA ILE A 193 16.51 -13.68 1.41
C ILE A 193 17.62 -14.33 2.27
N ASP A 194 18.88 -13.97 2.02
CA ASP A 194 20.00 -14.46 2.82
C ASP A 194 20.05 -13.82 4.22
N ASP A 195 20.96 -14.27 5.05
CA ASP A 195 21.04 -13.82 6.44
C ASP A 195 21.50 -12.36 6.57
N GLU A 196 22.31 -11.86 5.64
CA GLU A 196 22.78 -10.47 5.66
C GLU A 196 21.65 -9.48 5.35
N HIS A 197 20.86 -9.74 4.30
CA HIS A 197 19.70 -8.93 3.97
C HIS A 197 18.59 -9.05 5.02
N ARG A 198 18.40 -10.23 5.63
CA ARG A 198 17.47 -10.42 6.76
C ARG A 198 17.82 -9.52 7.93
N ASP A 199 19.11 -9.33 8.19
CA ASP A 199 19.59 -8.45 9.26
C ASP A 199 19.31 -6.99 8.96
N GLY A 200 19.52 -6.56 7.71
CA GLY A 200 19.15 -5.22 7.28
C GLY A 200 17.65 -4.96 7.37
N ILE A 201 16.81 -5.91 6.92
CA ILE A 201 15.35 -5.85 7.05
C ILE A 201 14.93 -5.73 8.50
N TRP A 202 15.48 -6.58 9.37
CA TRP A 202 15.26 -6.52 10.81
C TRP A 202 15.57 -5.13 11.37
N CYS A 203 16.77 -4.63 11.06
CA CYS A 203 17.21 -3.33 11.56
C CYS A 203 16.25 -2.22 11.13
N THR A 204 15.86 -2.23 9.86
CA THR A 204 14.95 -1.22 9.31
C THR A 204 13.53 -1.30 9.90
N PHE A 205 13.07 -2.50 10.28
CA PHE A 205 11.72 -2.68 10.81
C PHE A 205 11.58 -2.21 12.26
N PHE A 206 12.61 -2.44 13.08
CA PHE A 206 12.49 -2.32 14.54
C PHE A 206 13.56 -1.43 15.20
N GLU A 207 14.61 -1.01 14.48
CA GLU A 207 15.56 0.01 14.96
C GLU A 207 15.26 1.40 14.41
N ASP A 208 14.76 1.48 13.18
CA ASP A 208 14.58 2.74 12.46
C ASP A 208 13.16 3.32 12.66
N ASP A 209 12.42 2.90 13.69
CA ASP A 209 11.07 3.36 14.11
C ASP A 209 9.97 3.34 13.02
N ASN A 210 10.21 2.71 11.87
CA ASN A 210 9.31 2.70 10.72
C ASN A 210 7.95 2.02 10.98
N LEU A 211 7.88 1.18 12.02
CA LEU A 211 6.69 0.41 12.39
C LEU A 211 6.07 0.83 13.73
N ASP A 212 6.53 1.94 14.31
CA ASP A 212 6.02 2.40 15.60
C ASP A 212 4.54 2.76 15.55
N GLY A 213 3.81 2.35 16.58
CA GLY A 213 2.36 2.53 16.69
C GLY A 213 1.53 1.65 15.75
N LYS A 214 2.14 0.68 15.04
CA LYS A 214 1.43 -0.25 14.14
C LYS A 214 1.36 -1.66 14.73
N GLN A 215 0.29 -2.38 14.38
CA GLN A 215 0.21 -3.81 14.63
C GLN A 215 0.91 -4.57 13.50
N VAL A 216 1.92 -5.37 13.85
CA VAL A 216 2.66 -6.20 12.89
C VAL A 216 2.26 -7.66 13.07
N ILE A 217 1.84 -8.30 11.99
CA ILE A 217 1.60 -9.75 11.91
C ILE A 217 2.65 -10.33 10.98
N LEU A 218 3.44 -11.28 11.47
CA LEU A 218 4.50 -11.93 10.70
C LEU A 218 4.28 -13.44 10.72
N THR A 219 4.20 -14.04 9.53
CA THR A 219 4.31 -15.49 9.33
C THR A 219 5.65 -15.79 8.68
N SER A 220 6.29 -16.88 9.08
CA SER A 220 7.51 -17.35 8.41
C SER A 220 7.76 -18.82 8.72
N HIS A 221 8.34 -19.53 7.77
CA HIS A 221 8.93 -20.86 7.99
C HIS A 221 10.35 -20.79 8.57
N ALA A 222 11.00 -19.61 8.58
CA ALA A 222 12.35 -19.41 9.08
C ALA A 222 12.36 -19.31 10.61
N GLU A 223 12.49 -20.46 11.29
CA GLU A 223 12.45 -20.54 12.75
C GLU A 223 13.55 -19.71 13.44
N GLU A 224 14.77 -19.71 12.88
CA GLU A 224 15.89 -18.92 13.39
C GLU A 224 15.68 -17.41 13.23
N PHE A 225 15.00 -16.99 12.17
CA PHE A 225 14.65 -15.57 11.99
C PHE A 225 13.69 -15.14 13.09
N LEU A 226 12.60 -15.88 13.33
CA LEU A 226 11.64 -15.60 14.41
C LEU A 226 12.28 -15.64 15.81
N HIS A 227 13.26 -16.53 15.99
CA HIS A 227 14.02 -16.61 17.22
C HIS A 227 14.89 -15.36 17.43
N ARG A 228 15.60 -14.92 16.40
CA ARG A 228 16.42 -13.71 16.43
C ARG A 228 15.60 -12.45 16.72
N ILE A 229 14.41 -12.31 16.12
CA ILE A 229 13.45 -11.24 16.41
C ILE A 229 13.20 -11.12 17.90
N GLN A 230 12.93 -12.24 18.57
CA GLN A 230 12.64 -12.25 20.00
C GLN A 230 13.85 -11.84 20.85
N GLN A 231 15.08 -12.17 20.44
CA GLN A 231 16.28 -11.73 21.17
C GLN A 231 16.51 -10.22 20.99
N GLU A 232 16.35 -9.71 19.78
CA GLU A 232 16.64 -8.32 19.46
C GLU A 232 15.60 -7.33 20.00
N LEU A 233 14.35 -7.75 20.15
CA LEU A 233 13.31 -6.94 20.83
C LEU A 233 13.57 -6.76 22.33
N GLY A 234 14.40 -7.63 22.93
CA GLY A 234 14.57 -7.71 24.37
C GLY A 234 13.37 -8.37 25.06
N ALA A 235 13.57 -8.74 26.32
CA ALA A 235 12.63 -9.53 27.10
C ALA A 235 11.26 -8.86 27.24
N ARG A 236 11.26 -7.54 27.47
CA ARG A 236 10.04 -6.76 27.70
C ARG A 236 9.10 -6.80 26.50
N ARG A 237 9.59 -6.41 25.32
CA ARG A 237 8.77 -6.41 24.09
C ARG A 237 8.49 -7.84 23.62
N ALA A 238 9.42 -8.77 23.82
CA ALA A 238 9.20 -10.18 23.47
C ALA A 238 8.06 -10.83 24.28
N ALA A 239 7.86 -10.42 25.54
CA ALA A 239 6.76 -10.90 26.37
C ALA A 239 5.38 -10.46 25.83
N ASP A 240 5.31 -9.32 25.15
CA ASP A 240 4.07 -8.79 24.57
C ASP A 240 3.70 -9.45 23.23
N ILE A 241 4.59 -10.27 22.65
CA ILE A 241 4.35 -10.95 21.37
C ILE A 241 3.40 -12.13 21.55
N ARG A 242 2.23 -12.04 20.92
CA ARG A 242 1.37 -13.22 20.71
C ARG A 242 1.97 -14.13 19.65
N ARG A 243 2.09 -15.41 19.99
CA ARG A 243 2.75 -16.40 19.16
C ARG A 243 1.77 -17.53 18.86
N TYR A 244 1.84 -18.02 17.63
CA TYR A 244 1.05 -19.16 17.16
C TYR A 244 1.99 -20.07 16.39
N LYS A 245 1.92 -21.37 16.65
CA LYS A 245 2.70 -22.37 15.93
C LYS A 245 1.74 -23.33 15.24
N PHE A 246 1.78 -23.34 13.92
CA PHE A 246 1.09 -24.36 13.13
C PHE A 246 1.85 -25.68 13.26
N LEU A 247 1.14 -26.73 13.67
CA LEU A 247 1.71 -28.06 13.87
C LEU A 247 1.53 -28.91 12.60
N PRO A 248 2.45 -29.85 12.33
CA PRO A 248 2.29 -30.79 11.23
C PRO A 248 0.98 -31.60 11.36
N HIS A 249 0.41 -31.96 10.22
CA HIS A 249 -0.70 -32.91 10.17
C HIS A 249 -0.18 -34.35 10.32
N ASP A 250 -0.90 -35.18 11.07
CA ASP A 250 -0.59 -36.62 11.20
C ASP A 250 -1.42 -37.49 10.24
N GLY A 251 -1.88 -36.89 9.13
CA GLY A 251 -2.79 -37.51 8.15
C GLY A 251 -4.23 -37.02 8.25
N GLU A 252 -4.54 -36.20 9.26
CA GLU A 252 -5.79 -35.47 9.38
C GLU A 252 -5.71 -34.15 8.59
N HIS A 253 -6.76 -33.79 7.85
CA HIS A 253 -6.79 -32.54 7.07
C HIS A 253 -7.26 -31.33 7.90
N GLU A 254 -7.21 -31.43 9.23
CA GLU A 254 -7.60 -30.35 10.15
C GLU A 254 -6.39 -29.50 10.56
N LEU A 255 -6.62 -28.20 10.73
CA LEU A 255 -5.59 -27.25 11.13
C LEU A 255 -5.26 -27.44 12.61
N ARG A 256 -4.03 -27.83 12.92
CA ARG A 256 -3.52 -27.94 14.29
C ARG A 256 -2.72 -26.70 14.64
N VAL A 257 -3.17 -25.98 15.67
CA VAL A 257 -2.54 -24.72 16.11
C VAL A 257 -2.19 -24.84 17.60
N ASP A 258 -0.91 -24.70 17.90
CA ASP A 258 -0.45 -24.36 19.25
C ASP A 258 -0.58 -22.85 19.43
N SER A 259 -1.51 -22.44 20.31
CA SER A 259 -1.86 -21.03 20.54
C SER A 259 -1.06 -20.37 21.65
N ASP A 260 -0.19 -21.12 22.34
CA ASP A 260 0.70 -20.60 23.37
C ASP A 260 2.06 -21.33 23.34
N PRO A 261 2.78 -21.29 22.21
CA PRO A 261 4.10 -21.88 22.13
C PRO A 261 5.05 -21.15 23.10
N PRO A 262 6.09 -21.82 23.63
CA PRO A 262 7.01 -21.22 24.60
C PRO A 262 7.79 -20.03 24.00
N ALA A 263 8.16 -19.08 24.86
CA ALA A 263 9.00 -17.95 24.46
C ALA A 263 10.38 -18.47 24.10
N LYS A 264 11.02 -17.86 23.09
CA LYS A 264 12.39 -18.22 22.72
C LYS A 264 13.42 -17.23 23.21
N ASN A 265 13.00 -16.05 23.68
CA ASN A 265 13.90 -15.07 24.27
C ASN A 265 14.66 -15.67 25.46
N TYR A 266 15.99 -15.63 25.42
CA TYR A 266 16.82 -16.31 26.42
C TYR A 266 16.68 -15.73 27.82
N VAL A 267 16.42 -14.42 27.94
CA VAL A 267 16.21 -13.73 29.21
C VAL A 267 14.88 -14.16 29.83
N LEU A 268 13.80 -14.22 29.04
CA LEU A 268 12.50 -14.71 29.50
C LEU A 268 12.58 -16.17 29.94
N LEU A 269 13.27 -17.02 29.17
CA LEU A 269 13.49 -18.42 29.53
C LEU A 269 14.29 -18.55 30.83
N ALA A 270 15.32 -17.74 31.04
CA ALA A 270 16.10 -17.74 32.28
C ALA A 270 15.27 -17.25 33.49
N GLN A 271 14.42 -16.25 33.30
CA GLN A 271 13.50 -15.77 34.33
C GLN A 271 12.47 -16.83 34.73
N GLN A 272 11.87 -17.49 33.73
CA GLN A 272 10.88 -18.55 33.95
C GLN A 272 11.50 -19.73 34.69
N ALA A 273 12.65 -20.24 34.22
CA ALA A 273 13.35 -21.34 34.89
C ALA A 273 13.78 -20.98 36.33
N MET A 274 14.14 -19.72 36.59
CA MET A 274 14.44 -19.25 37.95
C MET A 274 13.19 -19.21 38.84
N ALA A 275 12.02 -18.84 38.27
CA ALA A 275 10.74 -18.86 38.97
C ALA A 275 10.29 -20.29 39.30
N ASP A 276 10.57 -21.24 38.40
CA ASP A 276 10.25 -22.67 38.55
C ASP A 276 11.28 -23.43 39.44
N ASP A 277 12.25 -22.71 40.03
CA ASP A 277 13.35 -23.23 40.86
C ASP A 277 14.32 -24.19 40.13
N GLU A 278 14.35 -24.14 38.81
CA GLU A 278 15.24 -24.93 37.95
C GLU A 278 16.60 -24.24 37.78
N LYS A 279 17.43 -24.25 38.83
CA LYS A 279 18.72 -23.53 38.87
C LYS A 279 19.64 -23.81 37.67
N ARG A 280 19.76 -25.09 37.26
CA ARG A 280 20.61 -25.51 36.13
C ARG A 280 20.06 -24.97 34.81
N GLU A 281 18.74 -24.98 34.63
CA GLU A 281 18.10 -24.49 33.41
C GLU A 281 18.17 -22.95 33.33
N ALA A 282 17.92 -22.25 34.43
CA ALA A 282 18.11 -20.81 34.53
C ALA A 282 19.54 -20.40 34.11
N HIS A 283 20.55 -21.15 34.57
CA HIS A 283 21.94 -20.93 34.14
C HIS A 283 22.21 -21.29 32.68
N ARG A 284 21.58 -22.37 32.17
CA ARG A 284 21.66 -22.79 30.77
C ARG A 284 21.16 -21.71 29.83
N GLN A 285 20.06 -21.04 30.20
CA GLN A 285 19.46 -19.97 29.41
C GLN A 285 20.15 -18.61 29.63
N ALA A 286 20.66 -18.35 30.83
CA ALA A 286 21.41 -17.13 31.12
C ALA A 286 22.71 -16.99 30.31
N ARG A 287 23.33 -18.11 29.91
CA ARG A 287 24.56 -18.10 29.09
C ARG A 287 24.33 -17.50 27.68
N PRO A 288 23.46 -18.07 26.82
CA PRO A 288 23.21 -17.50 25.49
C PRO A 288 22.58 -16.11 25.58
N ALA A 289 21.80 -15.83 26.64
CA ALA A 289 21.35 -14.46 26.93
C ALA A 289 22.54 -13.51 27.11
N LEU A 290 23.50 -13.86 27.97
CA LEU A 290 24.68 -13.04 28.21
C LEU A 290 25.56 -12.89 26.96
N GLU A 291 25.72 -13.96 26.17
CA GLU A 291 26.41 -13.92 24.87
C GLU A 291 25.76 -12.88 23.94
N SER A 292 24.46 -13.01 23.70
CA SER A 292 23.69 -12.09 22.85
C SER A 292 23.72 -10.64 23.35
N LEU A 293 23.48 -10.43 24.64
CA LEU A 293 23.48 -9.08 25.22
C LEU A 293 24.86 -8.42 25.17
N THR A 294 25.93 -9.18 25.41
CA THR A 294 27.28 -8.64 25.33
C THR A 294 27.69 -8.33 23.89
N ASP A 295 27.24 -9.09 22.89
CA ASP A 295 27.44 -8.75 21.47
C ASP A 295 26.69 -7.48 21.08
N ARG A 296 25.43 -7.35 21.49
CA ARG A 296 24.62 -6.13 21.24
C ARG A 296 25.22 -4.90 21.89
N LEU A 297 25.64 -5.01 23.15
CA LEU A 297 26.32 -3.91 23.86
C LEU A 297 27.65 -3.53 23.20
N TRP A 298 28.41 -4.52 22.74
CA TRP A 298 29.69 -4.28 22.08
C TRP A 298 29.48 -3.59 20.73
N THR A 299 28.53 -4.06 19.90
CA THR A 299 28.16 -3.41 18.63
C THR A 299 27.71 -1.96 18.87
N TRP A 300 26.86 -1.73 19.88
CA TRP A 300 26.42 -0.38 20.26
C TRP A 300 27.59 0.53 20.64
N GLN A 301 28.55 0.02 21.40
CA GLN A 301 29.75 0.74 21.84
C GLN A 301 30.70 1.02 20.67
N GLY A 302 30.89 0.04 19.77
CA GLY A 302 31.73 0.16 18.59
C GLY A 302 31.24 1.21 17.58
N ARG A 303 29.92 1.40 17.45
CA ARG A 303 29.36 2.49 16.61
C ARG A 303 29.66 3.90 17.13
N ARG A 304 30.16 4.05 18.37
CA ARG A 304 30.32 5.35 19.07
C ARG A 304 31.76 5.68 19.45
N GLY A 305 32.74 4.87 19.05
CA GLY A 305 34.15 5.09 19.36
C GLY A 305 35.05 3.96 18.85
N ASP A 306 36.21 3.79 19.48
CA ASP A 306 37.05 2.62 19.21
C ASP A 306 36.40 1.38 19.86
N GLY A 307 35.81 0.54 19.00
CA GLY A 307 35.17 -0.72 19.38
C GLY A 307 36.15 -1.84 19.71
N ARG A 308 37.46 -1.59 19.77
CA ARG A 308 38.44 -2.64 20.11
C ARG A 308 38.46 -2.89 21.62
N ILE A 309 38.35 -4.16 22.00
CA ILE A 309 38.61 -4.64 23.36
C ILE A 309 39.70 -5.71 23.35
N ASP A 310 40.64 -5.60 24.27
CA ASP A 310 41.69 -6.61 24.45
C ASP A 310 41.20 -7.71 25.37
N ILE A 311 40.92 -8.89 24.79
CA ILE A 311 40.55 -10.10 25.53
C ILE A 311 41.78 -11.00 25.62
N LYS A 312 42.17 -11.34 26.85
CA LYS A 312 43.25 -12.29 27.10
C LYS A 312 42.69 -13.71 27.06
N LEU A 313 43.31 -14.57 26.26
CA LEU A 313 43.02 -16.00 26.21
C LEU A 313 43.95 -16.76 27.17
N GLY A 314 43.41 -17.72 27.91
CA GLY A 314 44.18 -18.58 28.81
C GLY A 314 45.12 -19.56 28.09
N GLY A 315 44.99 -19.70 26.77
CA GLY A 315 45.86 -20.50 25.93
C GLY A 315 45.34 -20.62 24.48
N PRO A 316 46.09 -21.28 23.58
CA PRO A 316 45.77 -21.34 22.15
C PRO A 316 44.43 -22.01 21.80
N ARG A 317 43.86 -22.79 22.72
CA ARG A 317 42.57 -23.49 22.57
C ARG A 317 41.59 -23.18 23.69
N ALA A 318 41.89 -22.19 24.53
CA ALA A 318 40.97 -21.80 25.59
C ALA A 318 39.70 -21.19 24.96
N PRO A 319 38.50 -21.59 25.40
CA PRO A 319 37.27 -20.94 24.97
C PRO A 319 37.29 -19.48 25.41
N TRP A 320 36.54 -18.63 24.71
CA TRP A 320 36.35 -17.24 25.09
C TRP A 320 35.61 -17.18 26.43
N GLU A 321 36.28 -16.66 27.46
CA GLU A 321 35.68 -16.52 28.79
C GLU A 321 34.71 -15.33 28.82
N LEU A 322 33.41 -15.61 28.99
CA LEU A 322 32.37 -14.59 29.12
C LEU A 322 32.65 -13.62 30.26
N ASN A 323 33.27 -14.07 31.36
CA ASN A 323 33.68 -13.20 32.45
C ASN A 323 34.61 -12.08 31.96
N ASN A 324 35.63 -12.41 31.17
CA ASN A 324 36.59 -11.44 30.65
C ASN A 324 35.91 -10.47 29.67
N LYS A 325 35.05 -10.98 28.78
CA LYS A 325 34.25 -10.15 27.86
C LYS A 325 33.40 -9.14 28.64
N CYS A 326 32.69 -9.59 29.68
CA CYS A 326 31.90 -8.73 30.56
C CYS A 326 32.75 -7.66 31.26
N ALA A 327 33.92 -8.03 31.79
CA ALA A 327 34.81 -7.09 32.49
C ALA A 327 35.35 -5.99 31.56
N LYS A 328 35.71 -6.37 30.32
CA LYS A 328 36.20 -5.43 29.31
C LYS A 328 35.10 -4.51 28.81
N LEU A 329 33.93 -5.05 28.51
CA LEU A 329 32.77 -4.24 28.11
C LEU A 329 32.34 -3.29 29.22
N LYS A 330 32.31 -3.75 30.49
CA LYS A 330 32.02 -2.89 31.64
C LYS A 330 32.97 -1.68 31.65
N SER A 331 34.28 -1.93 31.58
CA SER A 331 35.29 -0.86 31.61
C SER A 331 35.22 0.06 30.38
N ALA A 332 34.79 -0.46 29.23
CA ALA A 332 34.62 0.31 28.01
C ALA A 332 33.40 1.24 28.07
N VAL A 333 32.25 0.70 28.49
CA VAL A 333 31.00 1.44 28.62
C VAL A 333 31.06 2.45 29.77
N GLU A 334 31.71 2.11 30.88
CA GLU A 334 31.88 2.99 32.05
C GLU A 334 32.56 4.32 31.69
N ARG A 335 33.52 4.31 30.75
CA ARG A 335 34.20 5.53 30.26
C ARG A 335 33.27 6.52 29.57
N ILE A 336 32.19 6.04 28.97
CA ILE A 336 31.22 6.85 28.23
C ILE A 336 29.85 6.89 28.91
N ALA A 337 29.69 6.27 30.10
CA ALA A 337 28.39 6.05 30.71
C ALA A 337 27.64 7.33 31.05
N ALA A 338 28.35 8.40 31.44
CA ALA A 338 27.74 9.69 31.75
C ALA A 338 27.12 10.40 30.53
N GLN A 339 27.40 9.94 29.31
CA GLN A 339 26.98 10.60 28.07
C GLN A 339 25.70 9.98 27.49
N TYR A 340 25.31 8.78 27.91
CA TYR A 340 24.23 8.02 27.29
C TYR A 340 23.30 7.43 28.35
N ALA A 341 21.98 7.63 28.18
CA ALA A 341 20.97 6.98 29.01
C ALA A 341 21.07 5.44 28.88
N GLY A 342 20.87 4.71 29.98
CA GLY A 342 20.99 3.24 30.01
C GLY A 342 22.42 2.73 30.19
N ALA A 343 23.45 3.52 29.89
CA ALA A 343 24.84 3.07 30.04
C ALA A 343 25.26 2.91 31.51
N PRO A 344 24.88 3.81 32.46
CA PRO A 344 25.11 3.59 33.88
C PRO A 344 24.45 2.31 34.39
N GLU A 345 23.23 2.02 33.93
CA GLU A 345 22.46 0.83 34.28
C GLU A 345 23.13 -0.44 33.74
N ALA A 346 23.62 -0.41 32.49
CA ALA A 346 24.38 -1.51 31.91
C ALA A 346 25.68 -1.79 32.69
N VAL A 347 26.40 -0.74 33.10
CA VAL A 347 27.60 -0.86 33.94
C VAL A 347 27.25 -1.41 35.32
N ALA A 348 26.15 -0.99 35.92
CA ALA A 348 25.68 -1.51 37.21
C ALA A 348 25.30 -3.00 37.12
N ALA A 349 24.61 -3.41 36.04
CA ALA A 349 24.26 -4.81 35.78
C ALA A 349 25.51 -5.68 35.63
N LEU A 350 26.49 -5.24 34.83
CA LEU A 350 27.77 -5.95 34.67
C LEU A 350 28.59 -5.96 35.97
N THR A 351 28.56 -4.89 36.76
CA THR A 351 29.24 -4.83 38.06
C THR A 351 28.64 -5.84 39.05
N ARG A 352 27.30 -5.95 39.08
CA ARG A 352 26.62 -6.95 39.89
C ARG A 352 27.00 -8.36 39.46
N LEU A 353 26.98 -8.64 38.16
CA LEU A 353 27.34 -9.95 37.60
C LEU A 353 28.80 -10.33 37.92
N LEU A 354 29.73 -9.41 37.72
CA LEU A 354 31.17 -9.60 37.99
C LEU A 354 31.51 -9.64 39.48
N GLY A 355 30.58 -9.24 40.36
CA GLY A 355 30.69 -9.41 41.81
C GLY A 355 30.56 -10.88 42.27
N VAL A 356 30.00 -11.75 41.42
CA VAL A 356 30.02 -13.21 41.65
C VAL A 356 31.47 -13.69 41.49
N ALA A 357 31.95 -14.46 42.47
CA ALA A 357 33.34 -14.93 42.50
C ALA A 357 33.73 -15.62 41.18
N SER A 358 34.79 -15.15 40.52
CA SER A 358 35.20 -15.64 39.19
C SER A 358 35.54 -17.14 39.16
N GLY A 359 35.96 -17.70 40.28
CA GLY A 359 36.21 -19.14 40.46
C GLY A 359 34.97 -19.96 40.87
N SER A 360 33.78 -19.36 40.88
CA SER A 360 32.53 -20.05 41.18
C SER A 360 32.15 -21.06 40.09
N ILE A 361 31.35 -22.06 40.47
CA ILE A 361 30.84 -23.07 39.54
C ILE A 361 29.91 -22.46 38.49
N GLU A 362 29.23 -21.37 38.85
CA GLU A 362 28.35 -20.56 38.00
C GLU A 362 29.13 -19.92 36.87
N TRP A 363 30.23 -19.23 37.17
CA TRP A 363 31.12 -18.67 36.14
C TRP A 363 31.80 -19.76 35.32
N GLY A 364 32.19 -20.87 35.95
CA GLY A 364 32.69 -22.05 35.24
C GLY A 364 31.68 -22.52 34.18
N TYR A 365 30.39 -22.60 34.51
CA TYR A 365 29.32 -22.96 33.59
C TYR A 365 29.10 -21.91 32.48
N LEU A 366 29.08 -20.62 32.81
CA LEU A 366 28.94 -19.54 31.83
C LEU A 366 30.12 -19.52 30.84
N ASN A 367 31.35 -19.71 31.30
CA ASN A 367 32.56 -19.62 30.46
C ASN A 367 32.76 -20.84 29.56
N SER A 368 32.54 -22.06 30.07
CA SER A 368 32.93 -23.30 29.36
C SER A 368 31.76 -24.14 28.84
N GLY A 369 30.53 -23.79 29.20
CA GLY A 369 29.33 -24.39 28.65
C GLY A 369 28.85 -25.68 29.28
N VAL A 370 27.91 -26.33 28.58
CA VAL A 370 27.07 -27.44 29.07
C VAL A 370 27.76 -28.80 29.04
N HIS A 371 29.04 -28.89 28.70
CA HIS A 371 29.73 -30.17 28.77
C HIS A 371 29.63 -30.71 30.20
N ASP A 372 29.08 -31.93 30.33
CA ASP A 372 29.02 -32.75 31.54
C ASP A 372 30.44 -33.16 31.96
N ALA A 373 31.29 -32.17 32.22
CA ALA A 373 32.41 -32.34 33.11
C ALA A 373 31.82 -32.74 34.47
N GLN A 374 32.42 -33.74 35.14
CA GLN A 374 32.09 -34.07 36.52
C GLN A 374 32.15 -32.78 37.35
N ARG A 375 30.98 -32.32 37.80
CA ARG A 375 30.83 -31.15 38.66
C ARG A 375 30.27 -31.66 39.97
N ASP A 376 31.13 -31.71 40.98
CA ASP A 376 30.81 -32.28 42.30
C ASP A 376 29.99 -31.33 43.20
N HIS A 377 29.52 -30.19 42.66
CA HIS A 377 28.87 -29.13 43.42
C HIS A 377 27.57 -28.65 42.75
N GLU A 378 26.52 -28.49 43.56
CA GLU A 378 25.24 -27.92 43.15
C GLU A 378 25.28 -26.39 43.07
N PHE A 379 24.52 -25.82 42.13
CA PHE A 379 24.38 -24.38 41.99
C PHE A 379 23.70 -23.74 43.21
N ASP A 380 24.26 -22.61 43.65
CA ASP A 380 23.66 -21.81 44.71
C ASP A 380 22.53 -20.93 44.16
N ARG A 381 21.33 -21.05 44.75
CA ARG A 381 20.13 -20.35 44.27
C ARG A 381 20.30 -18.83 44.31
N ALA A 382 20.96 -18.30 45.34
CA ALA A 382 21.15 -16.86 45.48
C ALA A 382 22.11 -16.32 44.40
N THR A 383 23.14 -17.10 44.08
CA THR A 383 24.09 -16.81 43.01
C THR A 383 23.42 -16.90 41.63
N VAL A 384 22.68 -17.96 41.33
CA VAL A 384 21.91 -18.09 40.08
C VAL A 384 20.93 -16.94 39.91
N ARG A 385 20.20 -16.57 40.98
CA ARG A 385 19.31 -15.41 40.98
C ARG A 385 20.05 -14.13 40.62
N THR A 386 21.22 -13.91 41.22
CA THR A 386 22.05 -12.73 40.93
C THR A 386 22.45 -12.68 39.46
N VAL A 387 22.78 -13.82 38.85
CA VAL A 387 23.09 -13.93 37.42
C VAL A 387 21.87 -13.55 36.57
N VAL A 388 20.72 -14.16 36.81
CA VAL A 388 19.48 -13.91 36.04
C VAL A 388 19.00 -12.47 36.17
N GLU A 389 19.03 -11.90 37.38
CA GLU A 389 18.68 -10.50 37.62
C GLU A 389 19.66 -9.54 36.92
N SER A 390 20.96 -9.88 36.88
CA SER A 390 21.96 -9.06 36.19
C SER A 390 21.78 -9.10 34.67
N VAL A 391 21.50 -10.27 34.10
CA VAL A 391 21.19 -10.43 32.67
C VAL A 391 19.90 -9.68 32.31
N THR A 392 18.87 -9.76 33.15
CA THR A 392 17.62 -9.02 32.98
C THR A 392 17.84 -7.50 33.01
N ALA A 393 18.60 -7.01 33.99
CA ALA A 393 18.91 -5.59 34.10
C ALA A 393 19.76 -5.10 32.92
N LEU A 394 20.66 -5.94 32.41
CA LEU A 394 21.47 -5.63 31.23
C LEU A 394 20.60 -5.54 29.97
N ASP A 395 19.64 -6.45 29.78
CA ASP A 395 18.69 -6.40 28.65
C ASP A 395 17.87 -5.11 28.66
N ALA A 396 17.32 -4.75 29.84
CA ALA A 396 16.57 -3.50 30.01
C ALA A 396 17.44 -2.25 29.74
N ALA A 397 18.69 -2.26 30.21
CA ALA A 397 19.63 -1.17 29.97
C ALA A 397 19.99 -1.03 28.47
N ILE A 398 20.17 -2.16 27.77
CA ILE A 398 20.45 -2.18 26.33
C ILE A 398 19.23 -1.69 25.53
N ALA A 399 18.00 -2.02 25.95
CA ALA A 399 16.79 -1.47 25.33
C ALA A 399 16.80 0.07 25.39
N VAL A 400 17.08 0.65 26.56
CA VAL A 400 17.20 2.11 26.71
C VAL A 400 18.32 2.69 25.83
N LEU A 401 19.48 2.01 25.76
CA LEU A 401 20.62 2.45 24.93
C LEU A 401 20.32 2.48 23.43
N LEU A 402 19.37 1.65 23.00
CA LEU A 402 18.92 1.51 21.62
C LEU A 402 17.63 2.32 21.34
N ASN A 403 17.17 3.14 22.30
CA ASN A 403 15.88 3.85 22.25
C ASN A 403 14.66 2.91 22.06
N ARG A 404 14.70 1.69 22.61
CA ARG A 404 13.65 0.67 22.46
C ARG A 404 12.80 0.46 23.71
#